data_AF-A0A1D2WP33-F1
#
_entry.id   AF-A0A1D2WP33-F1
#
_cell.length_a   1.000
_cell.length_b   1.000
_cell.length_c   1.000
_cell.angle_alpha   90.00
_cell.angle_beta   90.00
_cell.angle_gamma   90.00
#
_symmetry.space_group_name_H-M   'P 1'
#
loop_
_entity.id
_entity.type
_entity.pdbx_description
1 polymer ?
#
loop_
_entity_poly.entity_id
_entity_poly.type
_entity_poly.pdbx_seq_one_letter_code
_entity_poly.pdbx_strand_id
1 'polypeptide(L)'
;MNKKIIGVLLVLIAAVAFGSVVYAAETVTIGGFDFNVPDGFTEDKSHEIVNMEKEQGGIKYINNGKLFENDKGDVVNILVAKYDGHKVTNKIAKGIADEPKTIGGVDGYIVHNGTFTSFDYAKEGKLVVITTNNEDAIEGFIIE
;
A
#
# COMPACT_ATOMS: atom_id res chain seq x y z
N MET A 1 -35.78 3.79 67.91
CA MET A 1 -35.83 2.74 66.86
C MET A 1 -37.08 2.99 66.05
N ASN A 2 -37.11 3.20 64.73
CA ASN A 2 -36.24 2.71 63.67
C ASN A 2 -36.10 3.75 62.55
N LYS A 3 -34.86 3.95 62.10
CA LYS A 3 -34.48 4.67 60.88
C LYS A 3 -34.86 3.79 59.69
N LYS A 4 -35.72 4.26 58.78
CA LYS A 4 -35.92 3.64 57.47
C LYS A 4 -35.33 4.57 56.42
N ILE A 5 -34.13 4.19 55.99
CA ILE A 5 -33.40 4.76 54.86
C ILE A 5 -34.11 4.27 53.58
N ILE A 6 -34.56 5.19 52.74
CA ILE A 6 -35.07 4.94 51.38
C ILE A 6 -34.55 6.17 50.61
N GLY A 7 -33.49 6.12 49.82
CA GLY A 7 -33.22 5.21 48.71
C GLY A 7 -32.98 6.13 47.51
N VAL A 8 -31.78 6.70 47.38
CA VAL A 8 -31.41 7.58 46.27
C VAL A 8 -31.20 6.69 45.04
N LEU A 9 -32.14 6.73 44.11
CA LEU A 9 -32.04 6.08 42.81
C LEU A 9 -31.10 6.93 41.93
N LEU A 10 -29.81 6.59 41.90
CA LEU A 10 -28.84 7.11 40.96
C LEU A 10 -29.10 6.49 39.58
N VAL A 11 -29.75 7.24 38.70
CA VAL A 11 -29.84 6.88 37.28
C VAL A 11 -28.53 7.26 36.61
N LEU A 12 -27.64 6.28 36.45
CA LEU A 12 -26.48 6.36 35.55
C LEU A 12 -27.01 6.34 34.11
N ILE A 13 -27.08 7.50 33.47
CA ILE A 13 -27.25 7.58 32.03
C ILE A 13 -25.88 7.26 31.43
N ALA A 14 -25.66 6.00 31.06
CA ALA A 14 -24.55 5.64 30.20
C ALA A 14 -24.80 6.28 28.83
N ALA A 15 -24.13 7.39 28.55
CA ALA A 15 -24.01 7.89 27.19
C ALA A 15 -23.24 6.83 26.40
N VAL A 16 -23.95 6.00 25.66
CA VAL A 16 -23.37 5.18 24.61
C VAL A 16 -22.95 6.18 23.52
N ALA A 17 -21.72 6.65 23.62
CA ALA A 17 -21.04 7.26 22.50
C ALA A 17 -20.93 6.15 21.45
N PHE A 18 -21.80 6.21 20.43
CA PHE A 18 -21.53 5.56 19.15
C PHE A 18 -20.30 6.28 18.59
N GLY A 19 -19.12 5.86 19.05
CA GLY A 19 -17.88 6.18 18.37
C GLY A 19 -17.96 5.52 17.01
N SER A 20 -18.20 6.32 15.98
CA SER A 20 -17.87 5.93 14.61
C SER A 20 -16.43 5.45 14.66
N VAL A 21 -16.20 4.14 14.50
CA VAL A 21 -14.85 3.62 14.32
C VAL A 21 -14.41 4.18 12.98
N VAL A 22 -13.77 5.34 13.01
CA VAL A 22 -12.96 5.81 11.89
C VAL A 22 -11.80 4.84 11.87
N TYR A 23 -11.91 3.79 11.04
CA TYR A 23 -10.76 2.98 10.69
C TYR A 23 -9.75 3.96 10.08
N ALA A 24 -8.69 4.27 10.84
CA ALA A 24 -7.58 5.01 10.30
C ALA A 24 -7.02 4.15 9.17
N ALA A 25 -6.95 4.72 7.97
CA ALA A 25 -6.33 4.09 6.82
C ALA A 25 -4.93 3.60 7.24
N GLU A 26 -4.69 2.29 7.15
CA GLU A 26 -3.41 1.72 7.53
C GLU A 26 -2.38 2.11 6.46
N THR A 27 -1.25 2.67 6.87
CA THR A 27 -0.19 3.08 5.96
C THR A 27 1.07 2.27 6.21
N VAL A 28 1.80 1.98 5.14
CA VAL A 28 3.06 1.23 5.19
C VAL A 28 4.14 1.91 4.38
N THR A 29 5.35 1.95 4.93
CA THR A 29 6.51 2.52 4.24
C THR A 29 7.30 1.43 3.50
N ILE A 30 7.50 1.61 2.20
CA ILE A 30 8.29 0.71 1.34
C ILE A 30 9.34 1.53 0.62
N GLY A 31 10.63 1.20 0.82
CA GLY A 31 11.73 1.89 0.15
C GLY A 31 11.76 3.42 0.38
N GLY A 32 11.17 3.90 1.47
CA GLY A 32 11.08 5.33 1.83
C GLY A 32 9.89 6.08 1.22
N PHE A 33 8.89 5.38 0.68
CA PHE A 33 7.60 5.96 0.30
C PHE A 33 6.48 5.31 1.08
N ASP A 34 5.48 6.11 1.44
CA ASP A 34 4.28 5.62 2.12
C ASP A 34 3.23 5.20 1.09
N PHE A 35 2.58 4.08 1.39
CA PHE A 35 1.48 3.51 0.64
C PHE A 35 0.32 3.26 1.58
N ASN A 36 -0.90 3.37 1.06
CA ASN A 36 -2.09 2.99 1.80
C ASN A 36 -2.28 1.47 1.74
N VAL A 37 -2.90 0.89 2.76
CA VAL A 37 -3.33 -0.51 2.80
C VAL A 37 -4.85 -0.50 2.89
N PRO A 38 -5.56 -0.76 1.77
CA PRO A 38 -7.02 -0.73 1.76
C PRO A 38 -7.64 -1.77 2.69
N ASP A 39 -8.86 -1.47 3.16
CA ASP A 39 -9.64 -2.38 4.00
C ASP A 39 -9.73 -3.78 3.39
N GLY A 40 -9.44 -4.79 4.21
CA GLY A 40 -9.50 -6.20 3.82
C GLY A 40 -8.21 -6.75 3.24
N PHE A 41 -7.22 -5.92 2.92
CA PHE A 41 -5.87 -6.40 2.61
C PHE A 41 -5.07 -6.61 3.90
N THR A 42 -4.25 -7.66 3.92
CA THR A 42 -3.28 -7.94 4.97
C THR A 42 -1.91 -8.16 4.35
N GLU A 43 -0.85 -7.65 4.99
CA GLU A 43 0.52 -7.90 4.55
C GLU A 43 0.92 -9.37 4.77
N ASP A 44 1.40 -10.03 3.71
CA ASP A 44 2.12 -11.29 3.82
C ASP A 44 3.62 -11.01 4.08
N LYS A 45 3.96 -11.03 5.37
CA LYS A 45 5.33 -10.78 5.85
C LYS A 45 6.34 -11.82 5.40
N SER A 46 5.92 -12.99 4.91
CA SER A 46 6.84 -14.02 4.41
C SER A 46 7.51 -13.64 3.09
N HIS A 47 6.94 -12.67 2.36
CA HIS A 47 7.43 -12.14 1.09
C HIS A 47 8.04 -10.74 1.21
N GLU A 48 8.29 -10.25 2.43
CA GLU A 48 8.92 -8.94 2.64
C GLU A 48 10.35 -8.94 2.08
N ILE A 49 10.65 -7.90 1.29
CA ILE A 49 11.98 -7.64 0.75
C ILE A 49 12.51 -6.37 1.41
N VAL A 50 13.60 -6.50 2.16
CA VAL A 50 14.26 -5.37 2.84
C VAL A 50 15.68 -5.22 2.33
N ASN A 51 15.99 -4.07 1.73
CA ASN A 51 17.31 -3.68 1.24
C ASN A 51 18.03 -4.78 0.44
N MET A 52 17.32 -5.48 -0.43
CA MET A 52 17.91 -6.54 -1.25
C MET A 52 18.73 -5.93 -2.37
N GLU A 53 20.04 -6.16 -2.34
CA GLU A 53 20.95 -5.77 -3.41
C GLU A 53 20.81 -6.73 -4.60
N LYS A 54 20.73 -6.16 -5.81
CA LYS A 54 20.68 -6.89 -7.07
C LYS A 54 21.55 -6.20 -8.12
N GLU A 55 21.86 -6.93 -9.17
CA GLU A 55 22.59 -6.43 -10.33
C GLU A 55 21.95 -6.96 -11.61
N GLN A 56 21.77 -6.08 -12.60
CA GLN A 56 21.30 -6.47 -13.93
C GLN A 56 22.01 -5.63 -14.99
N GLY A 57 22.60 -6.29 -15.98
CA GLY A 57 23.32 -5.60 -17.06
C GLY A 57 24.47 -4.70 -16.57
N GLY A 58 25.10 -5.05 -15.44
CA GLY A 58 26.16 -4.26 -14.80
C GLY A 58 25.66 -3.07 -13.97
N ILE A 59 24.34 -2.87 -13.86
CA ILE A 59 23.74 -1.83 -13.04
C ILE A 59 23.28 -2.45 -11.71
N LYS A 60 23.81 -1.92 -10.61
CA LYS A 60 23.42 -2.31 -9.25
C LYS A 60 22.19 -1.54 -8.79
N TYR A 61 21.36 -2.18 -7.99
CA TYR A 61 20.19 -1.56 -7.40
C TYR A 61 19.78 -2.21 -6.08
N ILE A 62 19.06 -1.45 -5.25
CA ILE A 62 18.50 -1.91 -3.98
C ILE A 62 16.99 -1.97 -4.12
N ASN A 63 16.41 -3.12 -3.81
CA ASN A 63 14.97 -3.34 -3.79
C ASN A 63 14.44 -3.40 -2.35
N ASN A 64 13.27 -2.79 -2.18
CA ASN A 64 12.39 -3.03 -1.04
C ASN A 64 11.02 -3.41 -1.59
N GLY A 65 10.29 -4.27 -0.90
CA GLY A 65 8.96 -4.68 -1.35
C GLY A 65 8.14 -5.39 -0.30
N LYS A 66 6.83 -5.35 -0.50
CA LYS A 66 5.83 -6.00 0.34
C LYS A 66 4.72 -6.57 -0.53
N LEU A 67 4.12 -7.65 -0.05
CA LEU A 67 3.00 -8.32 -0.68
C LEU A 67 1.78 -8.23 0.24
N PHE A 68 0.62 -7.98 -0.34
CA PHE A 68 -0.66 -7.84 0.34
C PHE A 68 -1.69 -8.74 -0.32
N GLU A 69 -2.50 -9.42 0.48
CA GLU A 69 -3.55 -10.32 0.01
C GLU A 69 -4.86 -10.01 0.73
N ASN A 70 -5.98 -10.37 0.11
CA ASN A 70 -7.29 -10.30 0.75
C ASN A 70 -8.07 -11.63 0.63
N ASP A 71 -9.18 -11.74 1.37
CA ASP A 71 -10.03 -12.94 1.39
C ASP A 71 -10.71 -13.27 0.05
N LYS A 72 -10.68 -12.35 -0.92
CA LYS A 72 -11.19 -12.57 -2.28
C LYS A 72 -10.14 -13.20 -3.20
N GLY A 73 -8.90 -13.34 -2.73
CA GLY A 73 -7.77 -13.82 -3.53
C GLY A 73 -7.14 -12.74 -4.40
N ASP A 74 -7.45 -11.46 -4.15
CA ASP A 74 -6.69 -10.38 -4.78
C ASP A 74 -5.31 -10.29 -4.11
N VAL A 75 -4.28 -10.11 -4.94
CA VAL A 75 -2.88 -9.98 -4.52
C VAL A 75 -2.33 -8.68 -5.08
N VAL A 76 -1.66 -7.91 -4.24
CA VAL A 76 -0.93 -6.68 -4.62
C VAL A 76 0.49 -6.78 -4.10
N ASN A 77 1.47 -6.64 -4.99
CA ASN A 77 2.88 -6.59 -4.64
C ASN A 77 3.45 -5.23 -5.04
N ILE A 78 4.06 -4.53 -4.08
CA ILE A 78 4.68 -3.23 -4.29
C ILE A 78 6.18 -3.38 -4.16
N LEU A 79 6.92 -2.93 -5.18
CA LEU A 79 8.38 -2.90 -5.20
C LEU A 79 8.87 -1.47 -5.42
N VAL A 80 9.89 -1.08 -4.65
CA VAL A 80 10.60 0.18 -4.79
C VAL A 80 12.07 -0.11 -5.03
N ALA A 81 12.56 0.28 -6.20
CA ALA A 81 13.93 0.06 -6.64
C ALA A 81 14.72 1.36 -6.74
N LYS A 82 15.88 1.41 -6.08
CA LYS A 82 16.87 2.50 -6.20
C LYS A 82 18.08 1.98 -6.96
N TYR A 83 18.31 2.51 -8.16
CA TYR A 83 19.48 2.18 -8.98
C TYR A 83 20.69 3.03 -8.57
N ASP A 84 21.84 2.39 -8.38
CA ASP A 84 23.06 3.08 -7.96
C ASP A 84 23.57 4.00 -9.07
N GLY A 85 23.91 5.24 -8.73
CA GLY A 85 24.38 6.24 -9.70
C GLY A 85 23.36 6.67 -10.78
N HIS A 86 22.13 6.13 -10.78
CA HIS A 86 21.16 6.35 -11.84
C HIS A 86 19.80 6.81 -11.29
N LYS A 87 19.33 7.98 -11.76
CA LYS A 87 17.99 8.48 -11.45
C LYS A 87 16.96 7.84 -12.37
N VAL A 88 15.97 7.16 -11.80
CA VAL A 88 14.83 6.66 -12.56
C VAL A 88 13.96 7.82 -13.05
N THR A 89 13.54 7.75 -14.30
CA THR A 89 12.63 8.72 -14.93
C THR A 89 11.47 7.97 -15.58
N ASN A 90 10.39 8.66 -15.93
CA ASN A 90 9.27 8.08 -16.66
C ASN A 90 9.67 7.48 -18.02
N LYS A 91 10.81 7.90 -18.60
CA LYS A 91 11.37 7.24 -19.80
C LYS A 91 11.85 5.81 -19.53
N ILE A 92 12.38 5.57 -18.33
CA ILE A 92 12.81 4.22 -17.90
C ILE A 92 11.59 3.37 -17.58
N ALA A 93 10.59 3.92 -16.87
CA ALA A 93 9.33 3.22 -16.61
C ALA A 93 8.63 2.80 -17.93
N LYS A 94 8.60 3.69 -18.93
CA LYS A 94 8.12 3.39 -20.28
C LYS A 94 8.85 2.22 -20.96
N GLY A 95 10.11 1.98 -20.61
CA GLY A 95 10.89 0.88 -21.17
C GLY A 95 10.48 -0.49 -20.62
N ILE A 96 9.71 -0.51 -19.52
CA ILE A 96 9.29 -1.71 -18.81
C ILE A 96 7.80 -1.97 -19.06
N ALA A 97 6.98 -0.92 -18.98
CA ALA A 97 5.56 -0.92 -19.28
C ALA A 97 5.27 0.10 -20.41
N ASP A 98 4.44 -0.26 -21.37
CA ASP A 98 4.34 0.47 -22.64
C ASP A 98 3.10 1.38 -22.77
N GLU A 99 2.02 1.07 -22.06
CA GLU A 99 0.78 1.84 -22.12
C GLU A 99 0.77 2.95 -21.06
N PRO A 100 0.73 4.25 -21.44
CA PRO A 100 0.65 5.34 -20.46
C PRO A 100 -0.69 5.32 -19.72
N LYS A 101 -0.66 5.47 -18.39
CA LYS A 101 -1.86 5.50 -17.55
C LYS A 101 -1.66 6.39 -16.32
N THR A 102 -2.75 7.00 -15.86
CA THR A 102 -2.80 7.73 -14.60
C THR A 102 -3.70 6.97 -13.63
N ILE A 103 -3.18 6.62 -12.45
CA ILE A 103 -3.93 5.92 -11.39
C ILE A 103 -3.69 6.66 -10.08
N GLY A 104 -4.76 6.98 -9.34
CA GLY A 104 -4.64 7.71 -8.06
C GLY A 104 -3.90 9.05 -8.19
N GLY A 105 -4.06 9.75 -9.31
CA GLY A 105 -3.37 11.02 -9.59
C GLY A 105 -1.89 10.91 -9.98
N VAL A 106 -1.33 9.69 -10.03
CA VAL A 106 0.07 9.44 -10.39
C VAL A 106 0.16 9.02 -11.86
N ASP A 107 1.00 9.72 -12.63
CA ASP A 107 1.30 9.35 -14.01
C ASP A 107 2.35 8.23 -14.07
N GLY A 108 2.03 7.16 -14.78
CA GLY A 108 2.90 6.01 -14.97
C GLY A 108 2.60 5.27 -16.27
N TYR A 109 2.99 3.99 -16.28
CA TYR A 109 2.79 3.10 -17.41
C TYR A 109 2.26 1.76 -16.90
N ILE A 110 1.38 1.13 -17.66
CA ILE A 110 0.76 -0.14 -17.33
C ILE A 110 1.18 -1.21 -18.34
N VAL A 111 1.28 -2.45 -17.87
CA VAL A 111 1.49 -3.62 -18.72
C VAL A 111 0.71 -4.81 -18.19
N HIS A 112 0.09 -5.56 -19.10
CA HIS A 112 -0.70 -6.76 -18.79
C HIS A 112 0.09 -8.01 -19.20
N ASN A 113 0.39 -8.86 -18.22
CA ASN A 113 1.14 -10.10 -18.37
C ASN A 113 0.29 -11.30 -17.93
N GLY A 114 -0.67 -11.68 -18.78
CA GLY A 114 -1.60 -12.77 -18.48
C GLY A 114 -2.51 -12.42 -17.31
N THR A 115 -2.36 -13.13 -16.19
CA THR A 115 -3.20 -12.94 -14.99
C THR A 115 -2.81 -11.70 -14.17
N PHE A 116 -1.65 -11.09 -14.44
CA PHE A 116 -1.15 -9.97 -13.66
C PHE A 116 -1.05 -8.71 -14.50
N THR A 117 -1.32 -7.59 -13.84
CA THR A 117 -1.13 -6.23 -14.33
C THR A 117 -0.04 -5.57 -13.50
N SER A 118 0.85 -4.80 -14.12
CA SER A 118 1.83 -3.96 -13.43
C SER A 118 1.64 -2.50 -13.77
N PHE A 119 1.61 -1.63 -12.76
CA PHE A 119 1.66 -0.19 -12.90
C PHE A 119 3.00 0.35 -12.39
N ASP A 120 3.74 0.99 -13.28
CA ASP A 120 5.14 1.36 -13.11
C ASP A 120 5.31 2.88 -13.25
N TYR A 121 5.94 3.51 -12.27
CA TYR A 121 6.17 4.96 -12.29
C TYR A 121 7.47 5.35 -11.59
N ALA A 122 8.00 6.52 -11.96
CA ALA A 122 9.17 7.08 -11.31
C ALA A 122 8.75 8.07 -10.22
N LYS A 123 9.19 7.86 -8.97
CA LYS A 123 9.00 8.80 -7.86
C LYS A 123 10.36 9.09 -7.23
N GLU A 124 10.71 10.37 -7.13
CA GLU A 124 11.98 10.86 -6.54
C GLU A 124 13.26 10.13 -7.03
N GLY A 125 13.29 9.71 -8.30
CA GLY A 125 14.43 9.02 -8.87
C GLY A 125 14.53 7.52 -8.58
N LYS A 126 13.51 6.94 -7.94
CA LYS A 126 13.34 5.50 -7.76
C LYS A 126 12.23 4.98 -8.68
N LEU A 127 12.28 3.71 -9.02
CA LEU A 127 11.20 3.02 -9.71
C LEU A 127 10.24 2.48 -8.66
N VAL A 128 8.95 2.73 -8.85
CA VAL A 128 7.87 2.05 -8.11
C VAL A 128 7.14 1.15 -9.09
N VAL A 129 6.90 -0.09 -8.68
CA VAL A 129 6.20 -1.12 -9.45
C VAL A 129 5.10 -1.68 -8.55
N ILE A 130 3.85 -1.55 -8.98
CA ILE A 130 2.69 -2.14 -8.30
C ILE A 130 2.14 -3.23 -9.21
N THR A 131 2.32 -4.48 -8.81
CA THR A 131 1.84 -5.65 -9.56
C THR A 131 0.64 -6.27 -8.86
N THR A 132 -0.40 -6.60 -9.60
CA THR A 132 -1.63 -7.19 -9.04
C THR A 132 -2.35 -8.10 -10.02
N ASN A 133 -3.17 -9.01 -9.52
CA ASN A 133 -4.15 -9.77 -10.33
C ASN A 133 -5.51 -9.04 -10.47
N ASN A 134 -5.68 -7.90 -9.79
CA ASN A 134 -6.88 -7.08 -9.84
C ASN A 134 -6.50 -5.60 -9.98
N GLU A 135 -6.52 -5.10 -11.21
CA GLU A 135 -6.07 -3.74 -11.55
C GLU A 135 -6.80 -2.64 -10.77
N ASP A 136 -8.08 -2.84 -10.44
CA ASP A 136 -8.88 -1.88 -9.68
C ASP A 136 -8.35 -1.69 -8.24
N ALA A 137 -7.57 -2.64 -7.71
CA ALA A 137 -6.96 -2.53 -6.40
C ALA A 137 -5.81 -1.50 -6.34
N ILE A 138 -5.17 -1.18 -7.47
CA ILE A 138 -3.95 -0.35 -7.51
C ILE A 138 -4.19 1.03 -6.92
N GLU A 139 -5.29 1.68 -7.29
CA GLU A 139 -5.62 3.03 -6.84
C GLU A 139 -5.68 3.14 -5.31
N GLY A 140 -6.21 2.10 -4.66
CA GLY A 140 -6.35 2.06 -3.20
C GLY A 140 -5.01 2.10 -2.45
N PHE A 141 -3.91 1.70 -3.06
CA PHE A 141 -2.58 1.68 -2.43
C PHE A 141 -1.78 2.98 -2.63
N ILE A 142 -2.23 3.88 -3.52
CA ILE A 142 -1.51 5.10 -3.86
C ILE A 142 -1.91 6.23 -2.88
N ILE A 143 -0.89 6.90 -2.33
CA ILE A 143 -1.03 8.15 -1.58
C ILE A 143 -0.46 9.29 -2.44
N GLU A 144 -1.25 10.36 -2.61
CA GLU A 144 -0.86 11.59 -3.31
C GLU A 144 0.28 12.32 -2.59
#